data_AF-A0A349NHA5-F1
#
_entry.id   AF-A0A349NHA5-F1
#
_cell.length_a   1.000
_cell.length_b   1.000
_cell.length_c   1.000
_cell.angle_alpha   90.00
_cell.angle_beta   90.00
_cell.angle_gamma   90.00
#
_symmetry.space_group_name_H-M   'P 1'
#
loop_
_entity.id
_entity.type
_entity.pdbx_description
1 polymer ?
#
loop_
_entity_poly.entity_id
_entity_poly.type
_entity_poly.pdbx_seq_one_letter_code
_entity_poly.pdbx_strand_id
1 'polypeptide(L)'
;LGWKVFTVPEVPTLFSQSGMDYLTDNHTFFYEGEKATLEMQLSLEDHFEKVAQSYGDKAIIICDRGAMDISAYMKPEIWDQITQDVGTSTQELRDRRYDAVLHLVSAADGAEEYYTTANNEERTEGIELARVLDKKVIEAWSGHPHHRVINNHDNFDTKLRRVIKEISNVLGLPQSIEEERKYIVHLVGGIPESIDSEIYQTYLVTEPGSEVRMRKRSWKGKEVNVLTTKKKISATAQIETERQIGNNLYESLLQQADPYRHAIHKLRRSFVWKGQYFELDSYLSPVSNLMILETKGVAATESVNFPPFLKVIRDITGETQYYNYNIALKK
;
A
#
# COMPACT_ATOMS: atom_id res chain seq x y z
N LEU A 1 -21.85 6.23 -9.22
CA LEU A 1 -21.09 6.77 -8.07
C LEU A 1 -21.25 8.29 -8.10
N GLY A 2 -21.93 8.88 -7.13
CA GLY A 2 -22.25 10.32 -7.09
C GLY A 2 -21.19 11.14 -6.35
N TRP A 3 -19.91 10.90 -6.64
CA TRP A 3 -18.77 11.63 -6.05
C TRP A 3 -18.26 12.67 -7.04
N LYS A 4 -17.94 13.87 -6.54
CA LYS A 4 -17.19 14.86 -7.31
C LYS A 4 -15.72 14.48 -7.29
N VAL A 5 -15.12 14.34 -8.46
CA VAL A 5 -13.70 13.99 -8.60
C VAL A 5 -12.94 15.24 -9.04
N PHE A 6 -11.87 15.54 -8.32
CA PHE A 6 -10.83 16.49 -8.71
C PHE A 6 -9.56 15.71 -9.01
N THR A 7 -8.78 16.18 -9.98
CA THR A 7 -7.50 15.58 -10.36
C THR A 7 -6.42 16.63 -10.27
N VAL A 8 -5.40 16.39 -9.45
CA VAL A 8 -4.18 17.21 -9.39
C VAL A 8 -3.19 16.60 -10.37
N PRO A 9 -2.70 17.36 -11.37
CA PRO A 9 -1.76 16.83 -12.37
C PRO A 9 -0.36 16.62 -11.80
N GLU A 10 0.46 15.83 -12.52
CA GLU A 10 1.87 15.60 -12.20
C GLU A 10 2.67 16.90 -12.30
N VAL A 11 3.10 17.43 -11.14
CA VAL A 11 3.85 18.70 -11.07
C VAL A 11 5.22 18.64 -11.76
N PRO A 12 6.02 17.55 -11.65
CA PRO A 12 7.27 17.43 -12.41
C PRO A 12 7.09 17.65 -13.92
N THR A 13 6.05 17.07 -14.53
CA THR A 13 5.74 17.29 -15.95
C THR A 13 5.42 18.76 -16.26
N LEU A 14 4.69 19.46 -15.39
CA LEU A 14 4.44 20.91 -15.57
C LEU A 14 5.75 21.71 -15.57
N PHE A 15 6.70 21.37 -14.70
CA PHE A 15 8.01 22.02 -14.62
C PHE A 15 8.88 21.67 -15.83
N SER A 16 8.93 20.41 -16.24
CA SER A 16 9.69 19.96 -17.43
C SER A 16 9.19 20.64 -18.70
N GLN A 17 7.88 20.72 -18.90
CA GLN A 17 7.27 21.47 -20.01
C GLN A 17 7.58 22.97 -19.97
N SER A 18 7.90 23.50 -18.79
CA SER A 18 8.29 24.89 -18.57
C SER A 18 9.81 25.12 -18.63
N GLY A 19 10.60 24.08 -18.97
CA GLY A 19 12.05 24.16 -19.17
C GLY A 19 12.90 23.72 -17.98
N MET A 20 12.31 23.09 -16.96
CA MET A 20 13.07 22.46 -15.88
C MET A 20 13.76 21.18 -16.38
N ASP A 21 15.05 21.05 -16.07
CA ASP A 21 15.84 19.85 -16.36
C ASP A 21 16.23 19.14 -15.05
N TYR A 22 15.53 18.04 -14.76
CA TYR A 22 15.80 17.20 -13.58
C TYR A 22 17.04 16.31 -13.74
N LEU A 23 17.65 16.24 -14.93
CA LEU A 23 18.87 15.48 -15.20
C LEU A 23 20.13 16.35 -15.16
N THR A 24 19.98 17.62 -14.79
CA THR A 24 21.07 18.59 -14.67
C THR A 24 22.15 18.15 -13.68
N ASP A 25 23.42 18.42 -14.00
CA ASP A 25 24.56 18.26 -13.08
C ASP A 25 24.76 19.47 -12.16
N ASN A 26 24.03 20.57 -12.40
CA ASN A 26 24.07 21.76 -11.56
C ASN A 26 23.29 21.53 -10.26
N HIS A 27 24.00 21.18 -9.19
CA HIS A 27 23.43 20.89 -7.88
C HIS A 27 22.53 22.01 -7.31
N THR A 28 22.88 23.28 -7.49
CA THR A 28 22.06 24.40 -7.00
C THR A 28 20.76 24.50 -7.80
N PHE A 29 20.83 24.37 -9.12
CA PHE A 29 19.65 24.43 -9.98
C PHE A 29 18.72 23.23 -9.75
N PHE A 30 19.28 22.02 -9.61
CA PHE A 30 18.53 20.82 -9.23
C PHE A 30 17.81 21.00 -7.89
N TYR A 31 18.53 21.48 -6.86
CA TYR A 31 17.97 21.69 -5.53
C TYR A 31 16.78 22.66 -5.54
N GLU A 32 16.95 23.83 -6.16
CA GLU A 32 15.89 24.84 -6.24
C GLU A 32 14.68 24.35 -7.05
N GLY A 33 14.92 23.59 -8.12
CA GLY A 33 13.86 23.01 -8.93
C GLY A 33 13.04 21.94 -8.20
N GLU A 34 13.70 21.02 -7.49
CA GLU A 34 13.03 19.99 -6.68
C GLU A 34 12.26 20.59 -5.51
N LYS A 35 12.84 21.62 -4.86
CA LYS A 35 12.16 22.38 -3.80
C LYS A 35 10.91 23.08 -4.33
N ALA A 36 11.01 23.79 -5.45
CA ALA A 36 9.87 24.46 -6.07
C ALA A 36 8.80 23.45 -6.55
N THR A 37 9.21 22.27 -7.01
CA THR A 37 8.32 21.16 -7.36
C THR A 37 7.51 20.71 -6.15
N LEU A 38 8.17 20.50 -5.00
CA LEU A 38 7.49 20.15 -3.75
C LEU A 38 6.54 21.27 -3.30
N GLU A 39 6.99 22.52 -3.25
CA GLU A 39 6.16 23.66 -2.84
C GLU A 39 4.90 23.78 -3.72
N MET A 40 5.04 23.61 -5.03
CA MET A 40 3.92 23.66 -5.97
C MET A 40 2.97 22.46 -5.81
N GLN A 41 3.50 21.25 -5.63
CA GLN A 41 2.69 20.05 -5.32
C GLN A 41 1.83 20.28 -4.08
N LEU A 42 2.45 20.74 -2.99
CA LEU A 42 1.73 20.98 -1.74
C LEU A 42 0.68 22.08 -1.90
N SER A 43 1.04 23.17 -2.58
CA SER A 43 0.11 24.28 -2.85
C SER A 43 -1.09 23.83 -3.68
N LEU A 44 -0.88 23.11 -4.79
CA LEU A 44 -1.99 22.64 -5.63
C LEU A 44 -2.93 21.74 -4.84
N GLU A 45 -2.40 20.75 -4.13
CA GLU A 45 -3.17 19.84 -3.28
C GLU A 45 -4.00 20.61 -2.25
N ASP A 46 -3.40 21.56 -1.51
CA ASP A 46 -4.10 22.37 -0.50
C ASP A 46 -5.23 23.23 -1.11
N HIS A 47 -5.02 23.77 -2.31
CA HIS A 47 -6.05 24.55 -3.01
C HIS A 47 -7.20 23.66 -3.48
N PHE A 48 -6.91 22.49 -4.06
CA PHE A 48 -7.95 21.54 -4.45
C PHE A 48 -8.69 20.97 -3.24
N GLU A 49 -8.04 20.79 -2.10
CA GLU A 49 -8.68 20.41 -0.84
C GLU A 49 -9.71 21.46 -0.41
N LYS A 50 -9.34 22.74 -0.39
CA LYS A 50 -10.27 23.85 -0.09
C LYS A 50 -11.45 23.90 -1.05
N VAL A 51 -11.21 23.68 -2.35
CA VAL A 51 -12.28 23.63 -3.35
C VAL A 51 -13.19 22.42 -3.12
N ALA A 52 -12.63 21.25 -2.83
CA ALA A 52 -13.40 20.04 -2.54
C ALA A 52 -14.27 20.20 -1.28
N GLN A 53 -13.73 20.81 -0.22
CA GLN A 53 -14.46 21.14 1.01
C GLN A 53 -15.68 22.03 0.73
N SER A 54 -15.61 22.94 -0.24
CA SER A 54 -16.75 23.78 -0.64
C SER A 54 -17.89 23.02 -1.34
N TYR A 55 -17.59 21.86 -1.94
CA TYR A 55 -18.59 20.99 -2.57
C TYR A 55 -19.34 20.12 -1.54
N GLY A 56 -18.66 19.76 -0.44
CA GLY A 56 -19.18 18.94 0.66
C GLY A 56 -18.61 17.52 0.69
N ASP A 57 -19.17 16.68 1.56
CA ASP A 57 -18.58 15.40 1.99
C ASP A 57 -18.46 14.30 0.91
N LYS A 58 -18.93 14.55 -0.32
CA LYS A 58 -18.85 13.62 -1.46
C LYS A 58 -17.90 14.12 -2.53
N ALA A 59 -16.72 14.55 -2.14
CA ALA A 59 -15.63 14.89 -3.03
C ALA A 59 -14.42 13.97 -2.80
N ILE A 60 -13.71 13.63 -3.87
CA ILE A 60 -12.40 12.96 -3.83
C ILE A 60 -11.40 13.75 -4.66
N ILE A 61 -10.15 13.74 -4.22
CA ILE A 61 -9.01 14.31 -4.94
C ILE A 61 -8.10 13.15 -5.32
N ILE A 62 -7.76 13.06 -6.60
CA ILE A 62 -6.80 12.09 -7.12
C ILE A 62 -5.57 12.87 -7.55
N CYS A 63 -4.44 12.62 -6.91
CA CYS A 63 -3.17 13.20 -7.30
C CYS A 63 -2.46 12.26 -8.28
N ASP A 64 -2.12 12.78 -9.46
CA ASP A 64 -1.20 12.15 -10.38
C ASP A 64 0.22 12.38 -9.86
N ARG A 65 0.77 11.38 -9.17
CA ARG A 65 1.93 11.45 -8.24
C ARG A 65 1.63 12.15 -6.91
N GLY A 66 2.33 11.71 -5.86
CA GLY A 66 2.32 12.36 -4.54
C GLY A 66 3.70 12.87 -4.14
N ALA A 67 3.76 13.68 -3.09
CA ALA A 67 4.97 14.40 -2.66
C ALA A 67 6.16 13.50 -2.34
N MET A 68 5.95 12.27 -1.84
CA MET A 68 7.04 11.35 -1.53
C MET A 68 7.70 10.76 -2.79
N ASP A 69 7.06 10.79 -3.97
CA ASP A 69 7.67 10.32 -5.22
C ASP A 69 8.97 11.08 -5.51
N ILE A 70 9.00 12.39 -5.21
CA ILE A 70 10.16 13.27 -5.37
C ILE A 70 11.39 12.69 -4.66
N SER A 71 11.22 12.15 -3.45
CA SER A 71 12.32 11.61 -2.65
C SER A 71 13.05 10.42 -3.32
N ALA A 72 12.40 9.71 -4.26
CA ALA A 72 13.00 8.56 -4.94
C ALA A 72 14.11 8.95 -5.94
N TYR A 73 14.16 10.23 -6.34
CA TYR A 73 15.07 10.76 -7.36
C TYR A 73 16.31 11.45 -6.80
N MET A 74 16.45 11.54 -5.47
CA MET A 74 17.57 12.22 -4.83
C MET A 74 18.14 11.41 -3.65
N LYS A 75 19.23 11.94 -3.07
CA LYS A 75 19.82 11.36 -1.86
C LYS A 75 19.00 11.77 -0.63
N PRO A 76 18.93 10.92 0.43
CA PRO A 76 18.18 11.24 1.64
C PRO A 76 18.55 12.58 2.28
N GLU A 77 19.84 12.95 2.25
CA GLU A 77 20.32 14.19 2.87
C GLU A 77 19.78 15.44 2.16
N ILE A 78 19.58 15.37 0.83
CA ILE A 78 19.00 16.46 0.04
C ILE A 78 17.50 16.55 0.33
N TRP A 79 16.81 15.41 0.36
CA TRP A 79 15.38 15.35 0.66
C TRP A 79 15.06 15.90 2.06
N ASP A 80 15.86 15.54 3.06
CA ASP A 80 15.71 16.04 4.43
C ASP A 80 15.88 17.57 4.49
N GLN A 81 16.86 18.13 3.75
CA GLN A 81 17.04 19.58 3.68
C GLN A 81 15.88 20.28 2.94
N ILE A 82 15.42 19.74 1.81
CA ILE A 82 14.28 20.31 1.06
C ILE A 82 13.01 20.32 1.94
N THR A 83 12.69 19.21 2.59
CA THR A 83 11.50 19.14 3.43
C THR A 83 11.58 20.09 4.62
N GLN A 84 12.76 20.22 5.24
CA GLN A 84 12.99 21.20 6.30
C GLN A 84 12.80 22.64 5.81
N ASP A 85 13.34 22.99 4.65
CA ASP A 85 13.23 24.32 4.05
C ASP A 85 11.79 24.69 3.70
N VAL A 86 11.00 23.72 3.26
CA VAL A 86 9.56 23.86 2.96
C VAL A 86 8.70 23.87 4.24
N GLY A 87 9.30 23.53 5.39
CA GLY A 87 8.61 23.52 6.68
C GLY A 87 7.72 22.29 6.90
N THR A 88 8.09 21.15 6.32
CA THR A 88 7.41 19.86 6.44
C THR A 88 8.41 18.77 6.82
N SER A 89 7.97 17.51 6.79
CA SER A 89 8.81 16.35 7.06
C SER A 89 8.33 15.13 6.27
N THR A 90 9.22 14.16 6.07
CA THR A 90 8.87 12.86 5.48
C THR A 90 7.68 12.21 6.19
N GLN A 91 7.62 12.31 7.52
CA GLN A 91 6.54 11.73 8.32
C GLN A 91 5.21 12.44 8.06
N GLU A 92 5.19 13.77 7.96
CA GLU A 92 3.97 14.51 7.67
C GLU A 92 3.45 14.23 6.26
N LEU A 93 4.35 14.25 5.26
CA LEU A 93 4.01 13.97 3.86
C LEU A 93 3.53 12.52 3.68
N ARG A 94 4.23 11.55 4.27
CA ARG A 94 3.89 10.14 4.10
C ARG A 94 2.73 9.69 4.97
N ASP A 95 2.63 10.12 6.23
CA ASP A 95 1.72 9.47 7.18
C ASP A 95 0.41 10.23 7.38
N ARG A 96 0.33 11.50 6.96
CA ARG A 96 -0.82 12.38 7.24
C ARG A 96 -1.44 13.06 6.04
N ARG A 97 -0.68 13.24 4.96
CA ARG A 97 -1.13 14.07 3.85
C ARG A 97 -2.09 13.36 2.89
N TYR A 98 -1.96 12.04 2.73
CA TYR A 98 -2.78 11.24 1.82
C TYR A 98 -3.66 10.27 2.62
N ASP A 99 -4.92 10.13 2.22
CA ASP A 99 -5.79 9.09 2.78
C ASP A 99 -5.36 7.69 2.29
N ALA A 100 -4.85 7.61 1.07
CA ALA A 100 -4.32 6.39 0.47
C ALA A 100 -3.32 6.65 -0.66
N VAL A 101 -2.42 5.69 -0.86
CA VAL A 101 -1.42 5.70 -1.93
C VAL A 101 -1.57 4.41 -2.71
N LEU A 102 -2.00 4.53 -3.97
CA LEU A 102 -2.21 3.40 -4.87
C LEU A 102 -1.06 3.35 -5.88
N HIS A 103 -0.03 2.59 -5.56
CA HIS A 103 1.14 2.41 -6.42
C HIS A 103 0.79 1.46 -7.56
N LEU A 104 0.69 1.99 -8.78
CA LEU A 104 0.54 1.20 -9.98
C LEU A 104 1.91 0.80 -10.49
N VAL A 105 2.29 -0.48 -10.34
CA VAL A 105 3.61 -0.96 -10.76
C VAL A 105 3.85 -0.59 -12.23
N SER A 106 5.04 -0.07 -12.51
CA SER A 106 5.48 0.30 -13.85
C SER A 106 5.37 -0.87 -14.82
N ALA A 107 4.88 -0.61 -16.05
CA ALA A 107 4.80 -1.64 -17.10
C ALA A 107 6.17 -2.27 -17.41
N ALA A 108 7.27 -1.61 -17.05
CA ALA A 108 8.61 -2.18 -17.08
C ALA A 108 8.74 -3.48 -16.27
N ASP A 109 7.87 -3.73 -15.28
CA ASP A 109 7.83 -4.97 -14.51
C ASP A 109 6.53 -5.76 -14.79
N GLY A 110 6.67 -6.86 -15.54
CA GLY A 110 5.62 -7.84 -15.80
C GLY A 110 4.64 -7.51 -16.94
N ALA A 111 4.85 -6.40 -17.65
CA ALA A 111 4.07 -5.99 -18.81
C ALA A 111 4.92 -5.23 -19.84
N GLU A 112 6.17 -5.69 -20.04
CA GLU A 112 7.20 -5.00 -20.81
C GLU A 112 6.80 -4.73 -22.25
N GLU A 113 5.92 -5.56 -22.81
CA GLU A 113 5.34 -5.38 -24.16
C GLU A 113 4.53 -4.08 -24.31
N TYR A 114 4.02 -3.51 -23.20
CA TYR A 114 3.32 -2.23 -23.14
C TYR A 114 4.22 -1.08 -22.66
N TYR A 115 5.48 -1.35 -22.32
CA TYR A 115 6.42 -0.30 -21.93
C TYR A 115 6.97 0.39 -23.18
N THR A 116 6.28 1.46 -23.60
CA THR A 116 6.69 2.28 -24.73
C THR A 116 7.19 3.65 -24.28
N THR A 117 8.28 4.11 -24.88
CA THR A 117 8.76 5.50 -24.79
C THR A 117 8.03 6.42 -25.78
N ALA A 118 7.22 5.85 -26.69
CA ALA A 118 6.55 6.57 -27.76
C ALA A 118 5.33 7.40 -27.31
N ASN A 119 4.71 7.05 -26.17
CA ASN A 119 3.48 7.71 -25.70
C ASN A 119 3.73 8.77 -24.61
N ASN A 120 4.97 8.90 -24.11
CA ASN A 120 5.39 9.94 -23.16
C ASN A 120 6.78 10.43 -23.59
N GLU A 121 6.85 11.57 -24.28
CA GLU A 121 8.12 12.16 -24.77
C GLU A 121 9.11 12.51 -23.65
N GLU A 122 8.65 12.58 -22.40
CA GLU A 122 9.47 12.82 -21.20
C GLU A 122 10.10 11.54 -20.61
N ARG A 123 9.71 10.33 -21.06
CA ARG A 123 10.30 9.08 -20.55
C ARG A 123 11.58 8.73 -21.30
N THR A 124 12.72 9.01 -20.66
CA THR A 124 14.07 8.79 -21.21
C THR A 124 14.76 7.51 -20.68
N GLU A 125 14.18 6.85 -19.68
CA GLU A 125 14.78 5.72 -18.97
C GLU A 125 14.50 4.34 -19.57
N GLY A 126 15.52 3.49 -19.62
CA GLY A 126 15.41 2.09 -20.02
C GLY A 126 14.65 1.23 -19.00
N ILE A 127 14.18 0.05 -19.43
CA ILE A 127 13.36 -0.87 -18.62
C ILE A 127 13.99 -1.20 -17.26
N GLU A 128 15.30 -1.45 -17.21
CA GLU A 128 15.98 -1.78 -15.95
C GLU A 128 15.99 -0.60 -14.96
N LEU A 129 16.27 0.61 -15.45
CA LEU A 129 16.26 1.81 -14.63
C LEU A 129 14.84 2.11 -14.11
N ALA A 130 13.82 1.95 -14.96
CA ALA A 130 12.43 2.11 -14.60
C ALA A 130 12.00 1.14 -13.47
N ARG A 131 12.48 -0.12 -13.49
CA ARG A 131 12.24 -1.08 -12.39
C ARG A 131 12.90 -0.64 -11.09
N VAL A 132 14.12 -0.14 -11.16
CA VAL A 132 14.85 0.33 -9.97
C VAL A 132 14.15 1.54 -9.37
N LEU A 133 13.72 2.49 -10.19
CA LEU A 133 12.99 3.67 -9.74
C LEU A 133 11.61 3.31 -9.18
N ASP A 134 10.87 2.40 -9.82
CA ASP A 134 9.57 1.92 -9.32
C ASP A 134 9.72 1.33 -7.89
N LYS A 135 10.75 0.51 -7.66
CA LYS A 135 11.07 -0.02 -6.32
C LYS A 135 11.42 1.08 -5.31
N LYS A 136 12.17 2.11 -5.71
CA LYS A 136 12.49 3.25 -4.83
C LYS A 136 11.24 4.02 -4.43
N VAL A 137 10.29 4.22 -5.34
CA VAL A 137 9.00 4.87 -5.02
C VAL A 137 8.19 4.00 -4.05
N ILE A 138 8.14 2.68 -4.25
CA ILE A 138 7.51 1.75 -3.30
C ILE A 138 8.17 1.88 -1.90
N GLU A 139 9.49 2.00 -1.84
CA GLU A 139 10.22 2.19 -0.59
C GLU A 139 9.96 3.57 0.05
N ALA A 140 9.87 4.64 -0.74
CA ALA A 140 9.54 5.99 -0.26
C ALA A 140 8.19 6.02 0.48
N TRP A 141 7.19 5.34 -0.09
CA TRP A 141 5.87 5.19 0.51
C TRP A 141 5.77 4.08 1.56
N SER A 142 6.83 3.30 1.77
CA SER A 142 6.84 2.25 2.77
C SER A 142 6.65 2.83 4.18
N GLY A 143 5.50 2.53 4.76
CA GLY A 143 5.04 3.01 6.06
C GLY A 143 3.72 3.75 6.03
N HIS A 144 3.29 4.26 4.87
CA HIS A 144 1.95 4.82 4.73
C HIS A 144 0.89 3.74 5.02
N PRO A 145 -0.13 4.02 5.85
CA PRO A 145 -1.07 3.00 6.35
C PRO A 145 -1.90 2.35 5.23
N HIS A 146 -2.31 3.13 4.24
CA HIS A 146 -3.03 2.67 3.06
C HIS A 146 -2.17 2.70 1.78
N HIS A 147 -0.89 2.30 1.89
CA HIS A 147 -0.10 2.01 0.70
C HIS A 147 -0.54 0.67 0.08
N ARG A 148 -0.98 0.70 -1.18
CA ARG A 148 -1.43 -0.46 -1.95
C ARG A 148 -0.65 -0.55 -3.23
N VAL A 149 0.04 -1.67 -3.44
CA VAL A 149 0.79 -1.94 -4.67
C VAL A 149 -0.06 -2.80 -5.59
N ILE A 150 -0.32 -2.30 -6.80
CA ILE A 150 -1.18 -2.91 -7.81
C ILE A 150 -0.34 -3.24 -9.04
N ASN A 151 -0.12 -4.54 -9.25
CA ASN A 151 0.83 -5.03 -10.24
C ASN A 151 0.23 -5.15 -11.66
N ASN A 152 1.07 -5.45 -12.65
CA ASN A 152 0.70 -5.55 -14.07
C ASN A 152 0.27 -6.94 -14.57
N HIS A 153 0.00 -7.90 -13.69
CA HIS A 153 -0.15 -9.31 -14.09
C HIS A 153 -1.47 -9.66 -14.84
N ASP A 154 -2.12 -8.72 -15.52
CA ASP A 154 -3.39 -8.91 -16.24
C ASP A 154 -3.55 -7.92 -17.41
N ASN A 155 -4.74 -7.92 -18.01
CA ASN A 155 -5.22 -6.78 -18.78
C ASN A 155 -5.46 -5.54 -17.91
N PHE A 156 -5.48 -4.38 -18.56
CA PHE A 156 -5.63 -3.09 -17.90
C PHE A 156 -6.93 -2.95 -17.09
N ASP A 157 -8.01 -3.60 -17.52
CA ASP A 157 -9.31 -3.56 -16.82
C ASP A 157 -9.26 -4.18 -15.43
N THR A 158 -8.56 -5.31 -15.27
CA THR A 158 -8.39 -5.93 -13.94
C THR A 158 -7.57 -5.02 -13.02
N LYS A 159 -6.50 -4.40 -13.55
CA LYS A 159 -5.71 -3.40 -12.80
C LYS A 159 -6.60 -2.26 -12.33
N LEU A 160 -7.47 -1.75 -13.19
CA LEU A 160 -8.41 -0.68 -12.86
C LEU A 160 -9.47 -1.12 -11.82
N ARG A 161 -9.99 -2.35 -11.91
CA ARG A 161 -10.92 -2.87 -10.89
C ARG A 161 -10.27 -2.95 -9.50
N ARG A 162 -8.99 -3.33 -9.43
CA ARG A 162 -8.23 -3.34 -8.17
C ARG A 162 -8.09 -1.91 -7.61
N VAL A 163 -7.81 -0.91 -8.45
CA VAL A 163 -7.79 0.49 -8.05
C VAL A 163 -9.14 0.92 -7.47
N ILE A 164 -10.23 0.66 -8.18
CA ILE A 164 -11.59 1.05 -7.74
C ILE A 164 -11.95 0.38 -6.41
N LYS A 165 -11.55 -0.90 -6.22
CA LYS A 165 -11.76 -1.63 -4.96
C LYS A 165 -11.02 -0.95 -3.80
N GLU A 166 -9.75 -0.61 -3.99
CA GLU A 166 -8.97 0.06 -2.93
C GLU A 166 -9.52 1.46 -2.62
N ILE A 167 -9.89 2.26 -3.62
CA ILE A 167 -10.58 3.54 -3.40
C ILE A 167 -11.87 3.31 -2.60
N SER A 168 -12.65 2.29 -2.95
CA SER A 168 -13.90 2.00 -2.25
C SER A 168 -13.70 1.60 -0.79
N ASN A 169 -12.63 0.84 -0.48
CA ASN A 169 -12.25 0.49 0.88
C ASN A 169 -11.90 1.74 1.71
N VAL A 170 -11.13 2.65 1.12
CA VAL A 170 -10.74 3.93 1.77
C VAL A 170 -11.98 4.78 2.06
N LEU A 171 -12.93 4.82 1.13
CA LEU A 171 -14.20 5.53 1.28
C LEU A 171 -15.21 4.81 2.19
N GLY A 172 -14.89 3.61 2.70
CA GLY A 172 -15.79 2.82 3.53
C GLY A 172 -17.07 2.36 2.80
N LEU A 173 -17.01 2.20 1.48
CA LEU A 173 -18.16 1.79 0.67
C LEU A 173 -18.35 0.27 0.75
N PRO A 174 -19.59 -0.24 0.73
CA PRO A 174 -19.84 -1.67 0.68
C PRO A 174 -19.17 -2.32 -0.54
N GLN A 175 -18.47 -3.43 -0.32
CA GLN A 175 -17.81 -4.22 -1.35
C GLN A 175 -18.30 -5.66 -1.34
N SER A 176 -18.21 -6.32 -2.49
CA SER A 176 -18.38 -7.76 -2.58
C SER A 176 -17.31 -8.47 -1.75
N ILE A 177 -17.71 -9.49 -1.00
CA ILE A 177 -16.79 -10.37 -0.28
C ILE A 177 -16.06 -11.21 -1.32
N GLU A 178 -14.76 -10.97 -1.48
CA GLU A 178 -13.88 -11.76 -2.34
C GLU A 178 -12.97 -12.62 -1.46
N GLU A 179 -12.81 -13.90 -1.83
CA GLU A 179 -11.88 -14.79 -1.14
C GLU A 179 -10.45 -14.53 -1.61
N GLU A 180 -9.58 -14.16 -0.68
CA GLU A 180 -8.14 -14.12 -0.93
C GLU A 180 -7.59 -15.53 -1.03
N ARG A 181 -6.73 -15.79 -2.02
CA ARG A 181 -6.12 -17.10 -2.18
C ARG A 181 -5.06 -17.33 -1.11
N LYS A 182 -5.17 -18.46 -0.42
CA LYS A 182 -4.29 -18.81 0.70
C LYS A 182 -3.74 -20.22 0.53
N TYR A 183 -2.45 -20.37 0.79
CA TYR A 183 -1.75 -21.64 0.64
C TYR A 183 -0.93 -21.93 1.87
N ILE A 184 -0.99 -23.17 2.37
CA ILE A 184 0.03 -23.66 3.29
C ILE A 184 1.26 -24.00 2.47
N VAL A 185 2.39 -23.41 2.84
CA VAL A 185 3.65 -23.56 2.10
C VAL A 185 4.80 -23.92 3.02
N HIS A 186 5.87 -24.46 2.44
CA HIS A 186 7.16 -24.61 3.09
C HIS A 186 8.22 -23.82 2.32
N LEU A 187 9.05 -23.08 3.03
CA LEU A 187 10.16 -22.36 2.42
C LEU A 187 11.31 -23.33 2.14
N VAL A 188 11.76 -23.40 0.89
CA VAL A 188 12.86 -24.28 0.45
C VAL A 188 14.12 -23.51 0.02
N GLY A 189 14.06 -22.17 -0.02
CA GLY A 189 15.19 -21.32 -0.37
C GLY A 189 15.07 -19.90 0.20
N GLY A 190 16.04 -19.04 -0.11
CA GLY A 190 15.98 -17.62 0.26
C GLY A 190 14.93 -16.88 -0.58
N ILE A 191 14.25 -15.91 0.04
CA ILE A 191 13.33 -15.00 -0.68
C ILE A 191 14.17 -13.78 -1.10
N PRO A 192 14.34 -13.53 -2.41
CA PRO A 192 15.07 -12.35 -2.85
C PRO A 192 14.25 -11.09 -2.56
N GLU A 193 14.94 -10.03 -2.11
CA GLU A 193 14.40 -8.66 -2.01
C GLU A 193 13.06 -8.55 -1.26
N SER A 194 12.89 -9.30 -0.16
CA SER A 194 11.68 -9.21 0.67
C SER A 194 11.71 -8.03 1.63
N ILE A 195 10.52 -7.47 1.87
CA ILE A 195 10.28 -6.56 2.98
C ILE A 195 9.78 -7.37 4.17
N ASP A 196 10.65 -7.48 5.17
CA ASP A 196 10.41 -8.25 6.37
C ASP A 196 9.74 -7.37 7.42
N SER A 197 8.69 -7.87 8.06
CA SER A 197 7.94 -7.16 9.09
C SER A 197 7.53 -8.10 10.21
N GLU A 198 7.67 -7.65 11.44
CA GLU A 198 7.12 -8.31 12.62
C GLU A 198 5.72 -7.76 12.89
N ILE A 199 4.75 -8.64 13.11
CA ILE A 199 3.34 -8.28 13.27
C ILE A 199 2.77 -8.88 14.55
N TYR A 200 2.20 -8.02 15.38
CA TYR A 200 1.32 -8.39 16.48
C TYR A 200 -0.09 -7.95 16.12
N GLN A 201 -1.06 -8.85 16.23
CA GLN A 201 -2.47 -8.53 15.98
C GLN A 201 -3.36 -9.06 17.10
N THR A 202 -4.29 -8.21 17.53
CA THR A 202 -5.21 -8.47 18.65
C THR A 202 -6.62 -8.15 18.18
N TYR A 203 -7.56 -9.03 18.50
CA TYR A 203 -8.98 -8.82 18.20
C TYR A 203 -9.66 -8.17 19.39
N LEU A 204 -10.57 -7.23 19.13
CA LEU A 204 -11.32 -6.52 20.17
C LEU A 204 -12.75 -7.07 20.25
N VAL A 205 -13.36 -6.94 21.44
CA VAL A 205 -14.78 -7.20 21.62
C VAL A 205 -15.59 -6.25 20.75
N THR A 206 -16.54 -6.79 20.00
CA THR A 206 -17.42 -6.01 19.11
C THR A 206 -18.77 -6.71 18.92
N GLU A 207 -19.71 -6.04 18.26
CA GLU A 207 -21.04 -6.56 17.97
C GLU A 207 -20.99 -7.79 17.03
N PRO A 208 -21.94 -8.73 17.13
CA PRO A 208 -22.05 -9.86 16.22
C PRO A 208 -22.07 -9.43 14.74
N GLY A 209 -21.35 -10.16 13.89
CA GLY A 209 -21.22 -9.83 12.46
C GLY A 209 -20.19 -8.74 12.14
N SER A 210 -19.49 -8.24 13.16
CA SER A 210 -18.33 -7.34 13.01
C SER A 210 -17.04 -8.00 13.51
N GLU A 211 -15.92 -7.58 12.94
CA GLU A 211 -14.57 -7.90 13.38
C GLU A 211 -13.82 -6.59 13.57
N VAL A 212 -13.25 -6.38 14.76
CA VAL A 212 -12.36 -5.26 15.03
C VAL A 212 -10.99 -5.81 15.39
N ARG A 213 -9.97 -5.42 14.62
CA ARG A 213 -8.61 -5.93 14.74
C ARG A 213 -7.63 -4.78 14.87
N MET A 214 -6.87 -4.84 15.95
CA MET A 214 -5.68 -4.04 16.20
C MET A 214 -4.45 -4.74 15.63
N ARG A 215 -3.58 -4.01 14.94
CA ARG A 215 -2.35 -4.55 14.36
C ARG A 215 -1.20 -3.58 14.56
N LYS A 216 -0.17 -4.03 15.27
CA LYS A 216 1.13 -3.37 15.36
C LYS A 216 2.09 -4.05 14.39
N ARG A 217 2.69 -3.28 13.48
CA ARG A 217 3.65 -3.76 12.49
C ARG A 217 4.95 -3.00 12.66
N SER A 218 6.06 -3.73 12.74
CA SER A 218 7.41 -3.15 12.89
C SER A 218 8.33 -3.66 11.76
N TRP A 219 9.09 -2.76 11.13
CA TRP A 219 10.05 -3.08 10.07
C TRP A 219 11.14 -2.00 9.99
N LYS A 220 12.42 -2.40 9.80
CA LYS A 220 13.57 -1.48 9.69
C LYS A 220 13.58 -0.34 10.75
N GLY A 221 13.21 -0.63 12.00
CA GLY A 221 13.14 0.35 13.09
C GLY A 221 11.92 1.29 13.08
N LYS A 222 11.03 1.17 12.09
CA LYS A 222 9.73 1.86 12.03
C LYS A 222 8.65 1.00 12.66
N GLU A 223 7.64 1.65 13.23
CA GLU A 223 6.47 1.01 13.83
C GLU A 223 5.19 1.74 13.41
N VAL A 224 4.15 0.97 13.07
CA VAL A 224 2.82 1.49 12.74
C VAL A 224 1.75 0.68 13.44
N ASN A 225 0.75 1.37 13.97
CA ASN A 225 -0.43 0.78 14.59
C ASN A 225 -1.65 1.04 13.70
N VAL A 226 -2.35 -0.02 13.33
CA VAL A 226 -3.51 0.02 12.43
C VAL A 226 -4.71 -0.62 13.10
N LEU A 227 -5.85 0.07 13.08
CA LEU A 227 -7.16 -0.47 13.46
C LEU A 227 -7.92 -0.82 12.19
N THR A 228 -8.27 -2.09 12.02
CA THR A 228 -9.16 -2.59 10.97
C THR A 228 -10.54 -2.89 11.57
N THR A 229 -11.60 -2.44 10.92
CA THR A 229 -12.99 -2.84 11.22
C THR A 229 -13.59 -3.47 9.98
N LYS A 230 -14.13 -4.68 10.09
CA LYS A 230 -14.95 -5.33 9.07
C LYS A 230 -16.36 -5.50 9.61
N LYS A 231 -17.37 -5.07 8.85
CA LYS A 231 -18.79 -5.25 9.19
C LYS A 231 -19.49 -5.91 8.03
N LYS A 232 -20.06 -7.09 8.28
CA LYS A 232 -20.83 -7.83 7.27
C LYS A 232 -22.20 -7.16 7.11
N ILE A 233 -22.52 -6.75 5.88
CA ILE A 233 -23.80 -6.10 5.54
C ILE A 233 -24.80 -7.14 5.02
N SER A 234 -24.33 -8.12 4.25
CA SER A 234 -25.13 -9.22 3.74
C SER A 234 -24.28 -10.49 3.61
N ALA A 235 -24.86 -11.57 3.09
CA ALA A 235 -24.10 -12.80 2.80
C ALA A 235 -22.92 -12.56 1.83
N THR A 236 -23.04 -11.58 0.95
CA THR A 236 -22.10 -11.31 -0.15
C THR A 236 -21.42 -9.95 -0.07
N ALA A 237 -21.79 -9.10 0.89
CA ALA A 237 -21.25 -7.74 1.00
C ALA A 237 -20.74 -7.42 2.41
N GLN A 238 -19.63 -6.70 2.46
CA GLN A 238 -19.05 -6.19 3.70
C GLN A 238 -18.55 -4.76 3.53
N ILE A 239 -18.42 -4.05 4.64
CA ILE A 239 -17.67 -2.81 4.75
C ILE A 239 -16.38 -3.14 5.49
N GLU A 240 -15.24 -2.74 4.93
CA GLU A 240 -13.94 -2.83 5.59
C GLU A 240 -13.31 -1.45 5.61
N THR A 241 -12.89 -1.00 6.80
CA THR A 241 -12.20 0.27 6.99
C THR A 241 -10.91 0.01 7.75
N GLU A 242 -9.82 0.65 7.33
CA GLU A 242 -8.55 0.66 8.04
C GLU A 242 -8.21 2.10 8.42
N ARG A 243 -7.50 2.29 9.54
CA ARG A 243 -6.90 3.58 9.91
C ARG A 243 -5.67 3.40 10.77
N GLN A 244 -4.69 4.28 10.60
CA GLN A 244 -3.58 4.40 11.53
C GLN A 244 -4.05 5.02 12.84
N ILE A 245 -3.49 4.55 13.95
CA ILE A 245 -3.79 5.07 15.28
C ILE A 245 -2.49 5.36 16.03
N GLY A 246 -2.51 6.38 16.89
CA GLY A 246 -1.37 6.67 17.76
C GLY A 246 -1.20 5.64 18.87
N ASN A 247 0.00 5.59 19.46
CA ASN A 247 0.36 4.62 20.51
C ASN A 247 -0.59 4.68 21.72
N ASN A 248 -0.96 5.88 22.18
CA ASN A 248 -1.87 6.05 23.31
C ASN A 248 -3.25 5.43 23.05
N LEU A 249 -3.80 5.63 21.85
CA LEU A 249 -5.08 5.03 21.47
C LEU A 249 -4.92 3.51 21.32
N TYR A 250 -3.76 3.05 20.81
CA TYR A 250 -3.47 1.63 20.69
C TYR A 250 -3.47 0.93 22.06
N GLU A 251 -2.75 1.48 23.03
CA GLU A 251 -2.68 0.94 24.40
C GLU A 251 -4.04 0.96 25.11
N SER A 252 -4.82 2.03 24.92
CA SER A 252 -6.18 2.12 25.46
C SER A 252 -7.11 1.05 24.88
N LEU A 253 -7.08 0.85 23.56
CA LEU A 253 -7.91 -0.15 22.89
C LEU A 253 -7.50 -1.58 23.21
N LEU A 254 -6.24 -1.85 23.56
CA LEU A 254 -5.82 -3.18 24.03
C LEU A 254 -6.56 -3.65 25.29
N GLN A 255 -7.08 -2.73 26.10
CA GLN A 255 -7.91 -3.08 27.26
C GLN A 255 -9.26 -3.70 26.86
N GLN A 256 -9.66 -3.56 25.59
CA GLN A 256 -10.87 -4.14 25.02
C GLN A 256 -10.59 -5.43 24.23
N ALA A 257 -9.42 -6.04 24.43
CA ALA A 257 -9.05 -7.30 23.79
C ALA A 257 -10.12 -8.38 24.06
N ASP A 258 -10.52 -9.08 23.00
CA ASP A 258 -11.47 -10.18 23.08
C ASP A 258 -10.91 -11.30 23.97
N PRO A 259 -11.53 -11.58 25.13
CA PRO A 259 -11.02 -12.57 26.06
C PRO A 259 -11.03 -13.99 25.49
N TYR A 260 -11.82 -14.26 24.44
CA TYR A 260 -11.89 -15.55 23.76
C TYR A 260 -10.89 -15.69 22.62
N ARG A 261 -10.01 -14.71 22.42
CA ARG A 261 -8.98 -14.76 21.37
C ARG A 261 -7.58 -14.47 21.91
N HIS A 262 -6.61 -15.21 21.42
CA HIS A 262 -5.18 -14.95 21.63
C HIS A 262 -4.72 -13.83 20.70
N ALA A 263 -3.75 -13.03 21.14
CA ALA A 263 -2.98 -12.22 20.21
C ALA A 263 -2.20 -13.14 19.26
N ILE A 264 -2.16 -12.80 17.98
CA ILE A 264 -1.32 -13.48 17.00
C ILE A 264 -0.01 -12.72 16.85
N HIS A 265 1.09 -13.47 16.88
CA HIS A 265 2.42 -12.99 16.57
C HIS A 265 2.95 -13.73 15.34
N LYS A 266 3.39 -12.99 14.32
CA LYS A 266 3.90 -13.56 13.07
C LYS A 266 4.98 -12.69 12.44
N LEU A 267 5.82 -13.32 11.63
CA LEU A 267 6.76 -12.64 10.74
C LEU A 267 6.19 -12.67 9.32
N ARG A 268 6.02 -11.50 8.70
CA ARG A 268 5.54 -11.34 7.34
C ARG A 268 6.70 -10.95 6.42
N ARG A 269 6.89 -11.72 5.36
CA ARG A 269 7.80 -11.40 4.26
C ARG A 269 6.99 -11.05 3.03
N SER A 270 7.07 -9.80 2.62
CA SER A 270 6.34 -9.27 1.46
C SER A 270 7.28 -9.16 0.27
N PHE A 271 6.89 -9.68 -0.89
CA PHE A 271 7.73 -9.67 -2.08
C PHE A 271 6.90 -9.72 -3.36
N VAL A 272 7.50 -9.30 -4.47
CA VAL A 272 6.93 -9.42 -5.81
C VAL A 272 7.65 -10.55 -6.54
N TRP A 273 6.89 -11.45 -7.17
CA TRP A 273 7.43 -12.52 -7.99
C TRP A 273 6.65 -12.63 -9.30
N LYS A 274 7.34 -12.48 -10.44
CA LYS A 274 6.72 -12.47 -11.79
C LYS A 274 5.47 -11.57 -11.84
N GLY A 275 5.59 -10.35 -11.32
CA GLY A 275 4.48 -9.40 -11.27
C GLY A 275 3.34 -9.75 -10.29
N GLN A 276 3.44 -10.78 -9.44
CA GLN A 276 2.44 -11.07 -8.40
C GLN A 276 2.99 -10.70 -7.01
N TYR A 277 2.19 -9.98 -6.22
CA TYR A 277 2.54 -9.60 -4.85
C TYR A 277 2.10 -10.70 -3.90
N PHE A 278 3.02 -11.09 -3.03
CA PHE A 278 2.83 -12.15 -2.07
C PHE A 278 3.15 -11.66 -0.66
N GLU A 279 2.33 -12.10 0.29
CA GLU A 279 2.60 -11.98 1.72
C GLU A 279 2.81 -13.39 2.28
N LEU A 280 4.04 -13.71 2.69
CA LEU A 280 4.35 -14.97 3.37
C LEU A 280 4.38 -14.74 4.88
N ASP A 281 3.41 -15.32 5.58
CA ASP A 281 3.30 -15.27 7.03
C ASP A 281 3.86 -16.53 7.68
N SER A 282 4.85 -16.37 8.54
CA SER A 282 5.32 -17.38 9.48
C SER A 282 4.71 -17.12 10.85
N TYR A 283 3.76 -17.95 11.29
CA TYR A 283 3.08 -17.79 12.57
C TYR A 283 3.95 -18.31 13.72
N LEU A 284 4.07 -17.50 14.77
CA LEU A 284 4.86 -17.78 15.97
C LEU A 284 3.97 -18.07 17.19
N SER A 285 2.82 -17.41 17.28
CA SER A 285 1.81 -17.60 18.35
C SER A 285 0.42 -17.22 17.82
N PRO A 286 -0.69 -17.87 18.25
CA PRO A 286 -0.77 -18.99 19.21
C PRO A 286 -0.46 -20.36 18.59
N VAL A 287 -0.27 -20.41 17.27
CA VAL A 287 0.09 -21.63 16.53
C VAL A 287 1.54 -21.58 16.13
N SER A 288 2.19 -22.73 16.08
CA SER A 288 3.56 -22.91 15.58
C SER A 288 3.58 -23.74 14.30
N ASN A 289 4.68 -23.63 13.55
CA ASN A 289 4.92 -24.38 12.31
C ASN A 289 3.88 -24.16 11.18
N LEU A 290 3.16 -23.04 11.22
CA LEU A 290 2.24 -22.65 10.17
C LEU A 290 2.86 -21.55 9.33
N MET A 291 2.99 -21.82 8.02
CA MET A 291 3.37 -20.82 7.03
C MET A 291 2.24 -20.70 6.00
N ILE A 292 1.68 -19.50 5.90
CA ILE A 292 0.61 -19.19 4.94
C ILE A 292 1.14 -18.18 3.93
N LEU A 293 1.04 -18.54 2.65
CA LEU A 293 1.22 -17.62 1.53
C LEU A 293 -0.14 -17.05 1.15
N GLU A 294 -0.28 -15.73 1.21
CA GLU A 294 -1.44 -14.99 0.73
C GLU A 294 -1.05 -14.26 -0.56
N THR A 295 -1.94 -14.26 -1.55
CA THR A 295 -1.82 -13.39 -2.73
C THR A 295 -3.09 -12.58 -2.90
N LYS A 296 -2.92 -11.28 -3.10
CA LYS A 296 -4.04 -10.34 -3.22
C LYS A 296 -4.33 -10.06 -4.69
N GLY A 297 -5.61 -10.05 -5.02
CA GLY A 297 -6.09 -9.59 -6.32
C GLY A 297 -6.08 -10.64 -7.43
N VAL A 298 -5.63 -11.87 -7.19
CA VAL A 298 -5.67 -12.94 -8.19
C VAL A 298 -7.12 -13.39 -8.40
N ALA A 299 -7.66 -13.19 -9.60
CA ALA A 299 -9.05 -13.54 -9.90
C ALA A 299 -9.28 -15.05 -9.74
N ALA A 300 -10.52 -15.49 -9.47
CA ALA A 300 -10.84 -16.93 -9.29
C ALA A 300 -10.45 -17.80 -10.51
N THR A 301 -10.34 -17.20 -11.69
CA THR A 301 -9.96 -17.86 -12.95
C THR A 301 -8.47 -17.84 -13.25
N GLU A 302 -7.65 -17.16 -12.43
CA GLU A 302 -6.23 -16.93 -12.71
C GLU A 302 -5.32 -18.00 -12.09
N SER A 303 -4.17 -18.27 -12.71
CA SER A 303 -3.14 -19.16 -12.17
C SER A 303 -2.16 -18.39 -11.27
N VAL A 304 -1.87 -18.93 -10.09
CA VAL A 304 -0.85 -18.38 -9.19
C VAL A 304 0.54 -18.83 -9.66
N ASN A 305 1.43 -17.87 -9.94
CA ASN A 305 2.83 -18.12 -10.28
C ASN A 305 3.63 -18.39 -9.01
N PHE A 306 3.60 -19.64 -8.54
CA PHE A 306 4.33 -20.00 -7.33
C PHE A 306 5.84 -19.76 -7.51
N PRO A 307 6.48 -19.03 -6.58
CA PRO A 307 7.92 -18.88 -6.57
C PRO A 307 8.63 -20.23 -6.35
N PRO A 308 9.77 -20.48 -7.01
CA PRO A 308 10.50 -21.74 -6.91
C PRO A 308 11.09 -21.99 -5.51
N PHE A 309 11.23 -20.93 -4.71
CA PHE A 309 11.68 -21.01 -3.32
C PHE A 309 10.55 -21.39 -2.33
N LEU A 310 9.33 -21.63 -2.81
CA LEU A 310 8.20 -22.11 -2.02
C LEU A 310 7.70 -23.46 -2.52
N LYS A 311 7.56 -24.41 -1.59
CA LYS A 311 6.86 -25.67 -1.83
C LYS A 311 5.43 -25.54 -1.33
N VAL A 312 4.47 -25.55 -2.24
CA VAL A 312 3.04 -25.55 -1.88
C VAL A 312 2.66 -26.91 -1.31
N ILE A 313 2.09 -26.90 -0.11
CA ILE A 313 1.61 -28.10 0.58
C ILE A 313 0.12 -28.28 0.31
N ARG A 314 -0.67 -27.21 0.43
CA ARG A 314 -2.13 -27.26 0.32
C ARG A 314 -2.73 -25.91 -0.03
N ASP A 315 -3.72 -25.89 -0.91
CA ASP A 315 -4.63 -24.77 -1.08
C ASP A 315 -5.66 -24.77 0.06
N ILE A 316 -5.75 -23.66 0.78
CA ILE A 316 -6.66 -23.46 1.92
C ILE A 316 -7.59 -22.25 1.69
N THR A 317 -7.76 -21.84 0.44
CA THR A 317 -8.68 -20.78 0.05
C THR A 317 -10.12 -21.13 0.49
N GLY A 318 -10.81 -20.18 1.11
CA GLY A 318 -12.16 -20.38 1.67
C GLY A 318 -12.22 -21.21 2.96
N GLU A 319 -11.12 -21.84 3.40
CA GLU A 319 -11.09 -22.60 4.66
C GLU A 319 -11.01 -21.67 5.87
N THR A 320 -12.18 -21.29 6.38
CA THR A 320 -12.33 -20.32 7.47
C THR A 320 -11.50 -20.64 8.72
N GLN A 321 -11.19 -21.91 9.00
CA GLN A 321 -10.34 -22.31 10.12
C GLN A 321 -8.92 -21.71 10.08
N TYR A 322 -8.42 -21.31 8.89
CA TYR A 322 -7.13 -20.64 8.70
C TYR A 322 -7.25 -19.11 8.62
N TYR A 323 -8.44 -18.55 8.81
CA TYR A 323 -8.57 -17.09 8.89
C TYR A 323 -7.99 -16.64 10.22
N ASN A 324 -7.20 -15.55 10.23
CA ASN A 324 -6.53 -15.05 11.44
C ASN A 324 -7.49 -14.92 12.62
N TYR A 325 -8.73 -14.48 12.35
CA TYR A 325 -9.78 -14.40 13.37
C TYR A 325 -9.96 -15.76 14.06
N ASN A 326 -10.14 -16.84 13.29
CA ASN A 326 -10.32 -18.19 13.82
C ASN A 326 -9.05 -18.85 14.35
N ILE A 327 -7.87 -18.57 13.76
CA ILE A 327 -6.57 -18.99 14.31
C ILE A 327 -6.38 -18.45 15.73
N ALA A 328 -6.87 -17.23 15.99
CA ALA A 328 -6.79 -16.60 17.29
C ALA A 328 -7.74 -17.21 18.34
N LEU A 329 -8.72 -18.04 17.98
CA LEU A 329 -9.72 -18.53 18.94
C LEU A 329 -9.06 -19.38 20.04
N LYS A 330 -9.36 -19.07 21.31
CA LYS A 330 -8.95 -19.89 22.46
C LYS A 330 -9.78 -21.18 22.46
N LYS A 331 -9.10 -22.33 22.55
CA LYS A 331 -9.75 -23.64 22.63
C LYS A 331 -10.19 -23.96 24.05
#